data_AF-A0A149RY87-F1
#
_entry.id   AF-A0A149RY87-F1
#
_cell.length_a   1.000
_cell.length_b   1.000
_cell.length_c   1.000
_cell.angle_alpha   90.00
_cell.angle_beta   90.00
_cell.angle_gamma   90.00
#
_symmetry.space_group_name_H-M   'P 1'
#
loop_
_entity.id
_entity.type
_entity.pdbx_description
1 polymer ?
#
loop_
_entity_poly.entity_id
_entity_poly.type
_entity_poly.pdbx_seq_one_letter_code
_entity_poly.pdbx_strand_id
1 'polypeptide(L)'
;MPPPFKQSFLITGLAFSAGLGLSGSCQAQSIEVPNGLPEVPHVVYPEVGLPNFTVPAGTVQQIGGDGKVIQTTQPVSTGSDSLQTLYSRSWGYQAADNASSLGVNPAALAATCQVESGCQNVYTATGSGHTITGAFQMANGTYSEEMSKALASNPGLASTITSGTAGQQDPATQAVAAAQYMKEEAMTLQAQGISNPTALDTRAMYNFGSHAGAQVAQADDSAMMSDFISSTAMSNNNISSGTTVGEWRQSTANKMGTGASAPVLQS
;
A
#
# COMPACT_ATOMS: atom_id res chain seq x y z
N MET A 1 -7.69 7.13 22.60
CA MET A 1 -6.38 6.66 22.11
C MET A 1 -6.48 5.15 21.94
N PRO A 2 -6.67 4.62 20.73
CA PRO A 2 -6.65 3.18 20.50
C PRO A 2 -5.21 2.64 20.67
N PRO A 3 -5.03 1.40 21.14
CA PRO A 3 -3.70 0.86 21.41
C PRO A 3 -3.01 0.35 20.11
N PRO A 4 -1.71 0.58 19.92
CA PRO A 4 -0.93 -0.01 18.83
C PRO A 4 -0.70 -1.52 19.07
N PHE A 5 -0.84 -2.32 18.01
CA PHE A 5 -0.82 -3.79 18.03
C PHE A 5 0.60 -4.37 18.05
N LYS A 6 0.77 -5.39 18.90
CA LYS A 6 1.90 -6.32 18.92
C LYS A 6 1.80 -7.30 17.74
N GLN A 7 2.85 -7.40 16.92
CA GLN A 7 3.05 -8.53 16.01
C GLN A 7 3.85 -9.63 16.72
N SER A 8 3.27 -10.82 16.88
CA SER A 8 4.01 -12.05 17.26
C SER A 8 4.35 -12.83 16.00
N PHE A 9 5.64 -12.98 15.69
CA PHE A 9 6.11 -13.86 14.62
C PHE A 9 6.48 -15.24 15.18
N LEU A 10 5.86 -16.28 14.63
CA LEU A 10 6.25 -17.67 14.76
C LEU A 10 7.39 -17.95 13.77
N ILE A 11 8.58 -18.21 14.30
CA ILE A 11 9.74 -18.66 13.52
C ILE A 11 9.57 -20.16 13.26
N THR A 12 9.41 -20.55 12.00
CA THR A 12 9.58 -21.95 11.58
C THR A 12 10.86 -22.01 10.74
N GLY A 13 11.94 -22.53 11.33
CA GLY A 13 13.17 -22.85 10.62
C GLY A 13 13.19 -24.32 10.18
N LEU A 14 13.71 -24.57 8.98
CA LEU A 14 14.21 -25.84 8.42
C LEU A 14 14.69 -25.51 6.99
N ALA A 15 15.77 -26.02 6.40
CA ALA A 15 16.97 -26.72 6.84
C ALA A 15 17.94 -26.66 5.65
N PHE A 16 19.24 -26.71 5.94
CA PHE A 16 20.36 -26.76 4.99
C PHE A 16 20.37 -28.11 4.24
N SER A 17 20.60 -28.09 2.92
CA SER A 17 21.16 -29.26 2.21
C SER A 17 22.01 -28.83 1.01
N ALA A 18 23.28 -29.24 1.05
CA ALA A 18 24.29 -29.08 0.03
C ALA A 18 24.08 -30.05 -1.15
N GLY A 19 24.52 -29.65 -2.34
CA GLY A 19 24.61 -30.52 -3.52
C GLY A 19 25.54 -29.93 -4.59
N LEU A 20 26.68 -30.58 -4.77
CA LEU A 20 27.70 -30.34 -5.81
C LEU A 20 27.17 -30.70 -7.22
N GLY A 21 27.70 -30.05 -8.27
CA GLY A 21 27.68 -30.64 -9.61
C GLY A 21 27.85 -29.73 -10.83
N LEU A 22 29.11 -29.64 -11.29
CA LEU A 22 29.58 -29.70 -12.69
C LEU A 22 29.23 -28.61 -13.73
N SER A 23 30.34 -28.14 -14.32
CA SER A 23 30.54 -27.31 -15.51
C SER A 23 29.95 -27.84 -16.80
N GLY A 24 29.44 -26.93 -17.64
CA GLY A 24 29.17 -27.15 -19.05
C GLY A 24 28.89 -25.84 -19.78
N SER A 25 29.89 -25.28 -20.44
CA SER A 25 29.75 -24.17 -21.39
C SER A 25 29.19 -24.69 -22.71
N CYS A 26 27.99 -24.23 -23.09
CA CYS A 26 27.41 -24.50 -24.41
C CYS A 26 27.31 -23.20 -25.22
N GLN A 27 27.79 -23.30 -26.45
CA GLN A 27 27.81 -22.28 -27.51
C GLN A 27 26.40 -21.78 -27.80
N ALA A 28 26.20 -20.46 -27.86
CA ALA A 28 24.96 -19.86 -28.32
C ALA A 28 24.84 -20.01 -29.84
N GLN A 29 23.85 -20.75 -30.31
CA GLN A 29 23.39 -20.71 -31.71
C GLN A 29 22.20 -19.76 -31.79
N SER A 30 22.26 -18.76 -32.67
CA SER A 30 21.13 -17.87 -32.95
C SER A 30 20.13 -18.57 -33.88
N ILE A 31 18.89 -18.68 -33.44
CA ILE A 31 17.74 -19.05 -34.28
C ILE A 31 16.97 -17.77 -34.57
N GLU A 32 16.86 -17.38 -35.85
CA GLU A 32 15.89 -16.37 -36.28
C GLU A 32 14.51 -17.01 -36.29
N VAL A 33 13.61 -16.54 -35.41
CA VAL A 33 12.19 -16.91 -35.44
C VAL A 33 11.40 -15.76 -36.07
N PRO A 34 10.71 -15.98 -37.21
CA PRO A 34 9.84 -15.00 -37.82
C PRO A 34 8.69 -14.56 -36.90
N ASN A 35 8.36 -13.26 -36.96
CA ASN A 35 7.32 -12.52 -36.23
C ASN A 35 6.12 -13.32 -35.69
N GLY A 36 5.92 -13.22 -34.37
CA GLY A 36 4.66 -13.03 -33.62
C GLY A 36 3.40 -13.83 -33.96
N LEU A 37 2.68 -14.31 -32.92
CA LEU A 37 1.32 -14.84 -33.08
C LEU A 37 0.38 -13.81 -33.73
N PRO A 38 -0.57 -14.25 -34.58
CA PRO A 38 -1.54 -13.35 -35.21
C PRO A 38 -2.43 -12.66 -34.16
N GLU A 39 -2.65 -11.35 -34.32
CA GLU A 39 -3.57 -10.59 -33.50
C GLU A 39 -4.99 -11.16 -33.63
N VAL A 40 -5.61 -11.48 -32.49
CA VAL A 40 -7.02 -11.86 -32.44
C VAL A 40 -7.84 -10.56 -32.39
N PRO A 41 -8.80 -10.34 -33.31
CA PRO A 41 -9.65 -9.16 -33.27
C PRO A 41 -10.53 -9.19 -32.02
N HIS A 42 -10.26 -8.31 -31.06
CA HIS A 42 -11.20 -8.02 -29.98
C HIS A 42 -12.24 -7.02 -30.51
N VAL A 43 -13.46 -7.47 -30.75
CA VAL A 43 -14.57 -6.59 -31.13
C VAL A 43 -14.96 -5.78 -29.89
N VAL A 44 -14.61 -4.49 -29.89
CA VAL A 44 -15.08 -3.52 -28.89
C VAL A 44 -16.36 -2.91 -29.42
N TYR A 45 -17.47 -3.05 -28.71
CA TYR A 45 -18.70 -2.29 -28.99
C TYR A 45 -18.63 -1.01 -28.15
N PRO A 46 -18.39 0.18 -28.74
CA PRO A 46 -18.49 1.42 -27.98
C PRO A 46 -19.96 1.67 -27.62
N GLU A 47 -20.27 1.71 -26.33
CA GLU A 47 -21.58 2.18 -25.85
C GLU A 47 -21.71 3.68 -26.16
N VAL A 48 -22.76 4.04 -26.91
CA VAL A 48 -23.03 5.42 -27.34
C VAL A 48 -23.48 6.24 -26.13
N GLY A 49 -22.59 7.08 -25.57
CA GLY A 49 -22.95 8.08 -24.56
C GLY A 49 -21.99 8.23 -23.37
N LEU A 50 -21.00 7.36 -23.19
CA LEU A 50 -19.96 7.56 -22.16
C LEU A 50 -18.84 8.49 -22.67
N PRO A 51 -18.36 9.46 -21.87
CA PRO A 51 -17.13 10.19 -22.19
C PRO A 51 -15.96 9.21 -22.31
N ASN A 52 -15.09 9.47 -23.27
CA ASN A 52 -13.95 8.62 -23.61
C ASN A 52 -13.05 8.39 -22.39
N PHE A 53 -13.09 7.19 -21.81
CA PHE A 53 -12.18 6.81 -20.74
C PHE A 53 -10.77 6.69 -21.35
N THR A 54 -9.83 7.46 -20.83
CA THR A 54 -8.42 7.33 -21.19
C THR A 54 -7.75 6.58 -20.05
N VAL A 55 -7.29 5.36 -20.31
CA VAL A 55 -6.38 4.67 -19.39
C VAL A 55 -5.14 5.56 -19.28
N PRO A 56 -4.72 6.00 -18.08
CA PRO A 56 -3.43 6.65 -17.91
C PRO A 56 -2.36 5.73 -18.48
N ALA A 57 -1.49 6.25 -19.35
CA ALA A 57 -0.43 5.44 -19.93
C ALA A 57 0.38 4.79 -18.79
N GLY A 58 0.22 3.48 -18.62
CA GLY A 58 1.09 2.70 -17.75
C GLY A 58 2.52 2.85 -18.23
N THR A 59 3.47 2.84 -17.30
CA THR A 59 4.89 2.78 -17.63
C THR A 59 5.14 1.62 -18.60
N VAL A 60 5.84 1.91 -19.70
CA VAL A 60 6.21 0.89 -20.69
C VAL A 60 7.19 -0.07 -20.01
N GLN A 61 6.72 -1.25 -19.60
CA GLN A 61 7.61 -2.33 -19.18
C GLN A 61 8.17 -2.99 -20.44
N GLN A 62 9.46 -2.82 -20.66
CA GLN A 62 10.15 -3.50 -21.75
C GLN A 62 10.30 -4.98 -21.40
N ILE A 63 9.64 -5.86 -22.13
CA ILE A 63 9.73 -7.31 -21.94
C ILE A 63 10.89 -7.82 -22.79
N GLY A 64 11.83 -8.51 -22.15
CA GLY A 64 12.96 -9.18 -22.82
C GLY A 64 12.49 -10.41 -23.58
N GLY A 65 13.31 -10.89 -24.52
CA GLY A 65 12.99 -12.06 -25.35
C GLY A 65 12.78 -13.39 -24.60
N ASP A 66 12.96 -13.40 -23.29
CA ASP A 66 12.68 -14.51 -22.36
C ASP A 66 11.32 -14.36 -21.63
N GLY A 67 10.53 -13.34 -21.98
CA GLY A 67 9.24 -13.05 -21.35
C GLY A 67 9.34 -12.39 -19.98
N LYS A 68 10.53 -11.96 -19.55
CA LYS A 68 10.74 -11.26 -18.27
C LYS A 68 10.87 -9.75 -18.47
N VAL A 69 10.42 -8.99 -17.48
CA VAL A 69 10.51 -7.52 -17.48
C VAL A 69 11.99 -7.10 -17.38
N ILE A 70 12.47 -6.31 -18.34
CA ILE A 70 13.79 -5.68 -18.31
C ILE A 70 13.74 -4.50 -17.35
N GLN A 71 14.46 -4.64 -16.25
CA GLN A 71 14.64 -3.63 -15.22
C GLN A 71 15.64 -2.58 -15.73
N THR A 72 15.16 -1.37 -16.05
CA THR A 72 16.06 -0.23 -16.27
C THR A 72 16.64 0.19 -14.92
N THR A 73 17.93 0.53 -14.91
CA THR A 73 18.73 0.87 -13.73
C THR A 73 18.25 2.18 -13.10
N GLN A 74 17.16 2.09 -12.34
CA GLN A 74 16.87 2.94 -11.19
C GLN A 74 17.00 2.05 -9.95
N PRO A 75 17.46 2.58 -8.80
CA PRO A 75 17.64 1.77 -7.60
C PRO A 75 16.32 1.10 -7.24
N VAL A 76 16.27 -0.22 -7.42
CA VAL A 76 15.13 -1.03 -7.07
C VAL A 76 15.14 -1.18 -5.57
N SER A 77 14.24 -0.44 -4.93
CA SER A 77 13.76 -0.80 -3.60
C SER A 77 13.30 -2.26 -3.67
N THR A 78 13.83 -3.09 -2.79
CA THR A 78 13.49 -4.51 -2.63
C THR A 78 12.04 -4.73 -2.13
N GLY A 79 11.17 -3.73 -2.24
CA GLY A 79 9.74 -3.81 -1.93
C GLY A 79 8.92 -4.22 -3.14
N SER A 80 7.90 -5.06 -2.92
CA SER A 80 6.88 -5.38 -3.92
C SER A 80 6.20 -4.10 -4.43
N ASP A 81 5.88 -4.04 -5.73
CA ASP A 81 5.04 -2.96 -6.26
C ASP A 81 3.65 -3.05 -5.61
N SER A 82 3.38 -2.15 -4.66
CA SER A 82 2.18 -2.23 -3.83
C SER A 82 0.92 -2.03 -4.66
N LEU A 83 0.98 -1.17 -5.67
CA LEU A 83 -0.13 -0.95 -6.59
C LEU A 83 -0.41 -2.19 -7.44
N GLN A 84 0.63 -2.87 -7.91
CA GLN A 84 0.48 -4.17 -8.57
C GLN A 84 -0.11 -5.23 -7.62
N THR A 85 0.33 -5.28 -6.36
CA THR A 85 -0.27 -6.18 -5.36
C THR A 85 -1.75 -5.89 -5.19
N LEU A 86 -2.15 -4.62 -5.08
CA LEU A 86 -3.56 -4.23 -4.98
C LEU A 86 -4.35 -4.69 -6.21
N TYR A 87 -3.89 -4.39 -7.42
CA TYR A 87 -4.56 -4.78 -8.67
C TYR A 87 -4.57 -6.28 -8.96
N SER A 88 -3.69 -7.05 -8.32
CA SER A 88 -3.76 -8.52 -8.37
C SER A 88 -4.98 -9.09 -7.65
N ARG A 89 -5.69 -8.27 -6.86
CA ARG A 89 -6.91 -8.65 -6.15
C ARG A 89 -8.13 -8.39 -7.02
N SER A 90 -9.12 -9.29 -6.93
CA SER A 90 -10.40 -9.15 -7.65
C SER A 90 -11.15 -7.84 -7.34
N TRP A 91 -10.88 -7.25 -6.17
CA TRP A 91 -11.49 -6.01 -5.68
C TRP A 91 -10.58 -4.78 -5.83
N GLY A 92 -9.33 -4.96 -6.27
CA GLY A 92 -8.30 -3.92 -6.24
C GLY A 92 -8.60 -2.70 -7.10
N TYR A 93 -9.17 -2.91 -8.29
CA TYR A 93 -9.57 -1.82 -9.18
C TYR A 93 -10.70 -0.96 -8.59
N GLN A 94 -11.71 -1.59 -7.98
CA GLN A 94 -12.79 -0.88 -7.31
C GLN A 94 -12.28 -0.10 -6.09
N ALA A 95 -11.36 -0.68 -5.31
CA ALA A 95 -10.72 0.01 -4.19
C ALA A 95 -9.94 1.25 -4.64
N ALA A 96 -9.19 1.16 -5.74
CA ALA A 96 -8.48 2.29 -6.32
C ALA A 96 -9.42 3.40 -6.82
N ASP A 97 -10.49 3.03 -7.52
CA ASP A 97 -11.50 3.98 -8.01
C ASP A 97 -12.20 4.71 -6.84
N ASN A 98 -12.59 3.95 -5.81
CA ASN A 98 -13.12 4.49 -4.57
C ASN A 98 -12.15 5.50 -3.91
N ALA A 99 -10.86 5.20 -3.85
CA ALA A 99 -9.84 6.12 -3.33
C ALA A 99 -9.75 7.40 -4.16
N SER A 100 -9.65 7.27 -5.48
CA SER A 100 -9.57 8.40 -6.41
C SER A 100 -10.82 9.29 -6.33
N SER A 101 -12.00 8.71 -6.13
CA SER A 101 -13.25 9.47 -5.93
C SER A 101 -13.26 10.34 -4.66
N LEU A 102 -12.38 10.04 -3.69
CA LEU A 102 -12.17 10.82 -2.48
C LEU A 102 -10.98 11.79 -2.60
N GLY A 103 -10.28 11.79 -3.75
CA GLY A 103 -9.07 12.57 -3.99
C GLY A 103 -7.80 11.93 -3.41
N VAL A 104 -7.81 10.61 -3.18
CA VAL A 104 -6.68 9.87 -2.61
C VAL A 104 -5.97 9.08 -3.71
N ASN A 105 -4.64 9.13 -3.71
CA ASN A 105 -3.81 8.43 -4.67
C ASN A 105 -3.89 6.90 -4.46
N PRO A 106 -4.30 6.12 -5.49
CA PRO A 106 -4.36 4.68 -5.38
C PRO A 106 -3.03 4.02 -5.00
N ALA A 107 -1.88 4.59 -5.40
CA ALA A 107 -0.57 4.06 -5.01
C ALA A 107 -0.31 4.21 -3.50
N ALA A 108 -0.77 5.32 -2.90
CA ALA A 108 -0.67 5.53 -1.46
C ALA A 108 -1.61 4.57 -0.71
N LEU A 109 -2.85 4.42 -1.17
CA LEU A 109 -3.80 3.43 -0.61
C LEU A 109 -3.21 2.01 -0.68
N ALA A 110 -2.62 1.65 -1.83
CA ALA A 110 -2.01 0.35 -2.03
C ALA A 110 -0.82 0.11 -1.08
N ALA A 111 -0.03 1.15 -0.79
CA ALA A 111 1.06 1.08 0.18
C ALA A 111 0.57 0.76 1.59
N THR A 112 -0.55 1.38 2.01
CA THR A 112 -1.22 1.09 3.28
C THR A 112 -1.73 -0.36 3.30
N CYS A 113 -2.43 -0.77 2.26
CA CYS A 113 -2.91 -2.15 2.08
C CYS A 113 -1.78 -3.19 2.18
N GLN A 114 -0.63 -2.89 1.57
CA GLN A 114 0.56 -3.74 1.56
C GLN A 114 1.14 -3.89 2.98
N VAL A 115 1.34 -2.81 3.73
CA VAL A 115 1.94 -2.87 5.07
C VAL A 115 0.98 -3.46 6.12
N GLU A 116 -0.33 -3.30 5.93
CA GLU A 116 -1.33 -3.82 6.87
C GLU A 116 -1.55 -5.33 6.74
N SER A 117 -1.68 -5.83 5.51
CA SER A 117 -2.08 -7.23 5.28
C SER A 117 -1.42 -7.88 4.06
N GLY A 118 -0.54 -7.19 3.35
CA GLY A 118 -0.13 -7.60 2.00
C GLY A 118 -1.31 -7.62 1.02
N CYS A 119 -2.29 -6.73 1.25
CA CYS A 119 -3.58 -6.71 0.57
C CYS A 119 -4.38 -8.02 0.65
N GLN A 120 -4.27 -8.75 1.75
CA GLN A 120 -5.05 -9.95 2.00
C GLN A 120 -6.25 -9.62 2.89
N ASN A 121 -7.42 -10.16 2.56
CA ASN A 121 -8.58 -9.96 3.41
C ASN A 121 -8.49 -10.86 4.66
N VAL A 122 -8.17 -10.27 5.80
CA VAL A 122 -8.02 -11.00 7.07
C VAL A 122 -9.32 -10.95 7.87
N TYR A 123 -10.01 -12.10 7.94
CA TYR A 123 -11.34 -12.17 8.54
C TYR A 123 -11.34 -12.29 10.07
N THR A 124 -10.22 -12.69 10.67
CA THR A 124 -10.08 -12.87 12.11
C THR A 124 -9.10 -11.87 12.68
N ALA A 125 -9.58 -11.02 13.59
CA ALA A 125 -8.71 -10.30 14.48
C ALA A 125 -7.98 -11.34 15.36
N THR A 126 -6.65 -11.38 15.34
CA THR A 126 -5.90 -12.35 16.14
C THR A 126 -6.08 -12.04 17.64
N GLY A 127 -6.93 -12.81 18.33
CA GLY A 127 -7.13 -12.80 19.78
C GLY A 127 -8.48 -12.23 20.24
N SER A 128 -8.97 -12.69 21.39
CA SER A 128 -10.24 -12.23 22.00
C SER A 128 -10.15 -10.76 22.41
N GLY A 129 -11.02 -9.90 21.87
CA GLY A 129 -11.06 -8.46 22.15
C GLY A 129 -10.51 -7.56 21.06
N HIS A 130 -10.04 -8.14 19.95
CA HIS A 130 -9.54 -7.40 18.80
C HIS A 130 -10.66 -7.22 17.75
N THR A 131 -10.87 -5.99 17.27
CA THR A 131 -11.88 -5.63 16.25
C THR A 131 -11.25 -5.24 14.92
N ILE A 132 -9.94 -5.51 14.77
CA ILE A 132 -9.15 -5.10 13.61
C ILE A 132 -9.16 -6.23 12.57
N THR A 133 -9.76 -5.97 11.43
CA THR A 133 -9.97 -6.95 10.36
C THR A 133 -9.89 -6.29 8.98
N GLY A 134 -9.97 -7.11 7.93
CA GLY A 134 -10.01 -6.65 6.54
C GLY A 134 -8.64 -6.38 5.93
N ALA A 135 -8.62 -6.03 4.65
CA ALA A 135 -7.37 -5.78 3.91
C ALA A 135 -6.59 -4.56 4.42
N PHE A 136 -7.26 -3.61 5.06
CA PHE A 136 -6.66 -2.39 5.61
C PHE A 136 -6.57 -2.41 7.14
N GLN A 137 -6.90 -3.55 7.77
CA GLN A 137 -6.78 -3.72 9.22
C GLN A 137 -7.38 -2.54 9.99
N MET A 138 -8.68 -2.27 9.79
CA MET A 138 -9.39 -1.20 10.49
C MET A 138 -10.18 -1.78 11.67
N ALA A 139 -10.19 -1.06 12.80
CA ALA A 139 -11.09 -1.32 13.91
C ALA A 139 -12.52 -0.87 13.58
N ASN A 140 -13.54 -1.52 14.15
CA ASN A 140 -14.96 -1.22 13.87
C ASN A 140 -15.33 0.27 14.04
N GLY A 141 -14.81 0.90 15.10
CA GLY A 141 -15.07 2.31 15.40
C GLY A 141 -14.50 3.24 14.33
N THR A 142 -13.22 3.06 14.00
CA THR A 142 -12.54 3.81 12.94
C THR A 142 -13.20 3.59 11.59
N TYR A 143 -13.50 2.34 11.22
CA TYR A 143 -14.20 2.05 9.97
C TYR A 143 -15.54 2.79 9.86
N SER A 144 -16.36 2.76 10.92
CA SER A 144 -17.69 3.38 10.90
C SER A 144 -17.62 4.91 10.85
N GLU A 145 -16.69 5.50 11.60
CA GLU A 145 -16.45 6.95 11.61
C GLU A 145 -15.98 7.43 10.23
N GLU A 146 -14.94 6.82 9.69
CA GLU A 146 -14.35 7.25 8.41
C GLU A 146 -15.27 6.97 7.23
N MET A 147 -16.04 5.88 7.26
CA MET A 147 -17.09 5.64 6.28
C MET A 147 -18.17 6.74 6.32
N SER A 148 -18.59 7.16 7.52
CA SER A 148 -19.58 8.24 7.65
C SER A 148 -19.05 9.56 7.08
N LYS A 149 -17.77 9.88 7.30
CA LYS A 149 -17.13 11.09 6.75
C LYS A 149 -16.96 11.00 5.23
N ALA A 150 -16.56 9.83 4.73
CA ALA A 150 -16.45 9.57 3.29
C ALA A 150 -17.79 9.80 2.59
N LEU A 151 -18.88 9.22 3.09
CA LEU A 151 -20.23 9.38 2.55
C LEU A 151 -20.78 10.80 2.70
N ALA A 152 -20.41 11.52 3.77
CA ALA A 152 -20.77 12.92 3.91
C ALA A 152 -20.10 13.79 2.84
N SER A 153 -18.85 13.46 2.47
CA SER A 153 -18.10 14.19 1.44
C SER A 153 -18.46 13.77 0.01
N ASN A 154 -18.81 12.49 -0.21
CA ASN A 154 -19.18 11.93 -1.50
C ASN A 154 -20.34 10.92 -1.32
N PRO A 155 -21.60 11.38 -1.31
CA PRO A 155 -22.77 10.51 -1.14
C PRO A 155 -22.94 9.45 -2.24
N GLY A 156 -22.33 9.66 -3.41
CA GLY A 156 -22.42 8.73 -4.56
C GLY A 156 -21.83 7.36 -4.26
N LEU A 157 -20.85 7.30 -3.34
CA LEU A 157 -20.22 6.06 -2.87
C LEU A 157 -21.21 5.11 -2.18
N ALA A 158 -22.35 5.59 -1.68
CA ALA A 158 -23.34 4.73 -1.02
C ALA A 158 -23.87 3.62 -1.95
N SER A 159 -23.84 3.82 -3.26
CA SER A 159 -24.27 2.83 -4.25
C SER A 159 -23.23 1.75 -4.55
N THR A 160 -21.97 1.95 -4.15
CA THR A 160 -20.84 1.08 -4.48
C THR A 160 -20.28 0.32 -3.27
N ILE A 161 -20.87 0.51 -2.08
CA ILE A 161 -20.41 -0.07 -0.82
C ILE A 161 -21.40 -1.03 -0.18
N THR A 162 -20.86 -1.95 0.63
CA THR A 162 -21.62 -2.79 1.55
C THR A 162 -21.94 -2.01 2.82
N SER A 163 -23.23 -1.90 3.18
CA SER A 163 -23.66 -1.10 4.33
C SER A 163 -23.26 -1.69 5.69
N GLY A 164 -22.99 -0.82 6.66
CA GLY A 164 -22.72 -1.20 8.05
C GLY A 164 -21.39 -1.92 8.25
N THR A 165 -21.24 -2.60 9.38
CA THR A 165 -20.00 -3.34 9.72
C THR A 165 -19.76 -4.56 8.84
N ALA A 166 -20.77 -5.04 8.09
CA ALA A 166 -20.57 -6.05 7.06
C ALA A 166 -19.59 -5.58 5.98
N GLY A 167 -19.58 -4.28 5.67
CA GLY A 167 -18.65 -3.69 4.71
C GLY A 167 -17.20 -3.59 5.19
N GLN A 168 -16.94 -3.76 6.49
CA GLN A 168 -15.57 -3.82 7.01
C GLN A 168 -14.81 -5.05 6.50
N GLN A 169 -15.54 -6.14 6.21
CA GLN A 169 -14.98 -7.39 5.67
C GLN A 169 -15.03 -7.44 4.14
N ASP A 170 -15.59 -6.43 3.49
CA ASP A 170 -15.54 -6.25 2.05
C ASP A 170 -14.37 -5.29 1.74
N PRO A 171 -13.27 -5.77 1.16
CA PRO A 171 -12.07 -4.95 0.97
C PRO A 171 -12.27 -3.71 0.10
N ALA A 172 -13.15 -3.77 -0.91
CA ALA A 172 -13.45 -2.62 -1.76
C ALA A 172 -14.20 -1.54 -0.98
N THR A 173 -15.12 -1.95 -0.09
CA THR A 173 -15.81 -1.05 0.82
C THR A 173 -14.88 -0.51 1.90
N GLN A 174 -14.05 -1.36 2.51
CA GLN A 174 -13.10 -0.93 3.54
C GLN A 174 -12.08 0.08 2.98
N ALA A 175 -11.71 -0.03 1.70
CA ALA A 175 -10.84 0.92 1.02
C ALA A 175 -11.38 2.36 1.05
N VAL A 176 -12.71 2.57 1.04
CA VAL A 176 -13.33 3.89 1.16
C VAL A 176 -13.00 4.53 2.51
N ALA A 177 -13.20 3.77 3.59
CA ALA A 177 -12.88 4.24 4.94
C ALA A 177 -11.37 4.44 5.13
N ALA A 178 -10.54 3.54 4.60
CA ALA A 178 -9.08 3.69 4.65
C ALA A 178 -8.60 4.92 3.86
N ALA A 179 -9.14 5.17 2.68
CA ALA A 179 -8.82 6.35 1.88
C ALA A 179 -9.23 7.64 2.62
N GLN A 180 -10.45 7.70 3.17
CA GLN A 180 -10.88 8.86 3.95
C GLN A 180 -9.97 9.11 5.16
N TYR A 181 -9.57 8.06 5.88
CA TYR A 181 -8.61 8.18 6.98
C TYR A 181 -7.28 8.79 6.52
N MET A 182 -6.70 8.25 5.44
CA MET A 182 -5.44 8.76 4.87
C MET A 182 -5.56 10.21 4.42
N LYS A 183 -6.71 10.60 3.83
CA LYS A 183 -6.98 11.98 3.44
C LYS A 183 -6.93 12.93 4.63
N GLU A 184 -7.52 12.56 5.76
CA GLU A 184 -7.51 13.39 6.97
C GLU A 184 -6.12 13.52 7.58
N GLU A 185 -5.34 12.44 7.60
CA GLU A 185 -3.94 12.49 8.04
C GLU A 185 -3.12 13.40 7.13
N ALA A 186 -3.27 13.28 5.80
CA ALA A 186 -2.57 14.14 4.85
C ALA A 186 -2.99 15.61 4.99
N MET A 187 -4.27 15.91 5.17
CA MET A 187 -4.74 17.28 5.42
C MET A 187 -4.18 17.83 6.75
N THR A 188 -4.07 16.99 7.78
CA THR A 188 -3.46 17.35 9.07
C THR A 188 -1.98 17.69 8.90
N LEU A 189 -1.24 16.86 8.16
CA LEU A 189 0.18 17.09 7.86
C LEU A 189 0.39 18.37 7.05
N GLN A 190 -0.48 18.66 6.07
CA GLN A 190 -0.46 19.92 5.34
C GLN A 190 -0.69 21.12 6.27
N ALA A 191 -1.66 21.04 7.18
CA ALA A 191 -1.92 22.09 8.16
C ALA A 191 -0.75 22.31 9.13
N GLN A 192 0.11 21.29 9.30
CA GLN A 192 1.33 21.35 10.10
C GLN A 192 2.59 21.73 9.29
N GLY A 193 2.44 22.09 8.01
CA GLY A 193 3.49 22.63 7.17
C GLY A 193 4.20 21.62 6.26
N ILE A 194 3.76 20.36 6.21
CA ILE A 194 4.33 19.37 5.29
C ILE A 194 3.64 19.50 3.93
N SER A 195 4.40 19.91 2.92
CA SER A 195 3.91 19.99 1.54
C SER A 195 3.87 18.60 0.90
N ASN A 196 2.77 18.29 0.22
CA ASN A 196 2.52 17.00 -0.46
C ASN A 196 2.81 15.75 0.40
N PRO A 197 2.11 15.56 1.54
CA PRO A 197 2.33 14.41 2.41
C PRO A 197 2.24 13.08 1.67
N THR A 198 3.22 12.22 1.91
CA THR A 198 3.32 10.88 1.33
C THR A 198 2.64 9.84 2.19
N ALA A 199 2.43 8.64 1.64
CA ALA A 199 1.91 7.50 2.40
C ALA A 199 2.79 7.18 3.62
N LEU A 200 4.12 7.36 3.50
CA LEU A 200 5.05 7.17 4.62
C LEU A 200 4.86 8.23 5.72
N ASP A 201 4.54 9.47 5.36
CA ASP A 201 4.26 10.53 6.33
C ASP A 201 2.96 10.25 7.10
N THR A 202 1.90 9.84 6.40
CA THR A 202 0.66 9.40 7.05
C THR A 202 0.89 8.15 7.90
N ARG A 203 1.80 7.25 7.50
CA ARG A 203 2.20 6.11 8.32
C ARG A 203 2.88 6.53 9.63
N ALA A 204 3.63 7.63 9.64
CA ALA A 204 4.19 8.19 10.86
C ALA A 204 3.07 8.64 11.82
N MET A 205 2.04 9.31 11.29
CA MET A 205 0.85 9.68 12.08
C MET A 205 0.09 8.48 12.63
N TYR A 206 -0.14 7.46 11.82
CA TYR A 206 -0.80 6.25 12.28
C TYR A 206 -0.05 5.56 13.43
N ASN A 207 1.28 5.46 13.32
CA ASN A 207 2.11 4.77 14.31
C ASN A 207 2.33 5.55 15.61
N PHE A 208 2.38 6.88 15.53
CA PHE A 208 2.88 7.74 16.61
C PHE A 208 1.88 8.83 17.06
N GLY A 209 0.75 8.95 16.37
CA GLY A 209 -0.25 10.00 16.59
C GLY A 209 0.10 11.32 15.86
N SER A 210 -0.86 12.26 15.85
CA SER A 210 -0.77 13.47 15.03
C SER A 210 0.38 14.42 15.38
N HIS A 211 0.75 14.55 16.65
CA HIS A 211 1.84 15.45 17.05
C HIS A 211 3.21 14.82 16.80
N ALA A 212 3.48 13.67 17.39
CA ALA A 212 4.78 13.00 17.26
C ALA A 212 5.01 12.46 15.84
N GLY A 213 3.97 11.97 15.15
CA GLY A 213 4.06 11.52 13.77
C GLY A 213 4.44 12.64 12.81
N ALA A 214 3.90 13.85 13.00
CA ALA A 214 4.28 15.01 12.21
C ALA A 214 5.72 15.46 12.47
N GLN A 215 6.16 15.44 13.74
CA GLN A 215 7.57 15.71 14.08
C GLN A 215 8.49 14.69 13.43
N VAL A 216 8.15 13.40 13.47
CA VAL A 216 8.91 12.34 12.78
C VAL A 216 8.88 12.53 11.26
N ALA A 217 7.78 12.97 10.66
CA ALA A 217 7.69 13.24 9.22
C ALA A 217 8.54 14.46 8.80
N GLN A 218 8.76 15.44 9.68
CA GLN A 218 9.59 16.62 9.41
C GLN A 218 11.07 16.43 9.76
N ALA A 219 11.42 15.47 10.62
CA ALA A 219 12.76 15.30 11.14
C ALA A 219 13.79 14.88 10.08
N ASP A 220 15.05 15.25 10.32
CA ASP A 220 16.20 14.77 9.55
C ASP A 220 16.41 13.25 9.75
N ASP A 221 16.87 12.56 8.71
CA ASP A 221 17.10 11.11 8.74
C ASP A 221 18.13 10.65 9.79
N SER A 222 19.04 11.54 10.20
CA SER A 222 20.04 11.26 11.24
C SER A 222 19.54 11.47 12.67
N ALA A 223 18.37 12.07 12.87
CA ALA A 223 17.80 12.28 14.19
C ALA A 223 17.37 10.94 14.83
N MET A 224 17.39 10.85 16.15
CA MET A 224 17.00 9.62 16.85
C MET A 224 15.48 9.56 17.00
N MET A 225 14.88 8.39 16.81
CA MET A 225 13.44 8.20 17.06
C MET A 225 13.07 8.57 18.50
N SER A 226 13.96 8.32 19.46
CA SER A 226 13.76 8.63 20.88
C SER A 226 13.58 10.12 21.18
N ASP A 227 13.97 11.02 20.27
CA ASP A 227 13.80 12.46 20.45
C ASP A 227 12.34 12.90 20.24
N PHE A 228 11.54 12.08 19.55
CA PHE A 228 10.17 12.41 19.14
C PHE A 228 9.10 11.50 19.76
N ILE A 229 9.45 10.25 20.06
CA ILE A 229 8.49 9.26 20.55
C ILE A 229 8.93 8.61 21.86
N SER A 230 7.95 8.34 22.73
CA SER A 230 8.19 7.71 24.02
C SER A 230 8.75 6.28 23.89
N SER A 231 9.42 5.78 24.93
CA SER A 231 9.86 4.38 25.00
C SER A 231 8.71 3.37 24.83
N THR A 232 7.51 3.70 25.31
CA THR A 232 6.30 2.90 25.08
C THR A 232 5.91 2.89 23.60
N ALA A 233 5.93 4.04 22.92
CA ALA A 233 5.64 4.10 21.48
C ALA A 233 6.71 3.35 20.66
N MET A 234 7.98 3.46 21.03
CA MET A 234 9.07 2.71 20.39
C MET A 234 8.87 1.20 20.54
N SER A 235 8.68 0.71 21.76
CA SER A 235 8.47 -0.72 22.04
C SER A 235 7.22 -1.28 21.35
N ASN A 236 6.12 -0.53 21.32
CA ASN A 236 4.90 -0.94 20.61
C ASN A 236 5.08 -1.03 19.09
N ASN A 237 6.01 -0.25 18.53
CA ASN A 237 6.31 -0.24 17.10
C ASN A 237 7.57 -1.05 16.72
N ASN A 238 8.15 -1.81 17.68
CA ASN A 238 9.39 -2.58 17.50
C ASN A 238 10.59 -1.72 17.06
N ILE A 239 10.69 -0.51 17.60
CA ILE A 239 11.77 0.44 17.35
C ILE A 239 12.74 0.38 18.52
N SER A 240 14.03 0.23 18.22
CA SER A 240 15.08 0.25 19.25
C SER A 240 15.52 1.68 19.55
N SER A 241 16.07 1.94 20.75
CA SER A 241 16.48 3.29 21.16
C SER A 241 17.61 3.90 20.32
N GLY A 242 18.36 3.08 19.57
CA GLY A 242 19.40 3.55 18.65
C GLY A 242 18.91 3.76 17.21
N THR A 243 17.61 3.57 16.95
CA THR A 243 17.05 3.67 15.60
C THR A 243 16.93 5.14 15.20
N THR A 244 17.49 5.51 14.05
CA THR A 244 17.29 6.85 13.49
C THR A 244 15.95 6.96 12.76
N VAL A 245 15.50 8.19 12.52
CA VAL A 245 14.32 8.46 11.68
C VAL A 245 14.50 7.87 10.29
N GLY A 246 15.67 7.99 9.67
CA GLY A 246 15.98 7.44 8.35
C GLY A 246 15.92 5.92 8.31
N GLU A 247 16.44 5.24 9.34
CA GLU A 247 16.36 3.78 9.45
C GLU A 247 14.91 3.29 9.59
N TRP A 248 14.11 3.98 10.41
CA TRP A 248 12.68 3.68 10.55
C TRP A 248 11.92 3.93 9.24
N ARG A 249 12.17 5.07 8.58
CA ARG A 249 11.57 5.42 7.28
C ARG A 249 11.89 4.37 6.23
N GLN A 250 13.16 3.98 6.09
CA GLN A 250 13.58 2.97 5.12
C GLN A 250 12.94 1.61 5.42
N SER A 251 12.95 1.17 6.68
CA SER A 251 12.33 -0.10 7.08
C SER A 251 10.83 -0.13 6.80
N THR A 252 10.15 0.99 7.05
CA THR A 252 8.71 1.13 6.82
C THR A 252 8.39 1.23 5.33
N ALA A 253 9.14 2.04 4.57
CA ALA A 253 9.02 2.16 3.13
C ALA A 253 9.23 0.82 2.41
N ASN A 254 10.19 0.01 2.87
CA ASN A 254 10.41 -1.34 2.34
C ASN A 254 9.19 -2.25 2.50
N LYS A 255 8.47 -2.13 3.62
CA LYS A 255 7.22 -2.88 3.86
C LYS A 255 6.05 -2.34 3.04
N MET A 256 6.01 -1.02 2.84
CA MET A 256 4.97 -0.32 2.08
C MET A 256 5.11 -0.47 0.56
N GLY A 257 6.32 -0.76 0.07
CA GLY A 257 6.60 -0.90 -1.36
C GLY A 257 6.73 0.44 -2.09
N THR A 258 6.58 0.40 -3.41
CA THR A 258 6.76 1.55 -4.33
C THR A 258 5.83 2.73 -4.02
N GLY A 259 4.66 2.48 -3.43
CA GLY A 259 3.71 3.53 -3.06
C GLY A 259 4.07 4.32 -1.79
N ALA A 260 5.14 3.96 -1.07
CA ALA A 260 5.52 4.64 0.18
C ALA A 260 5.74 6.15 0.01
N SER A 261 6.38 6.55 -1.10
CA SER A 261 6.66 7.95 -1.44
C SER A 261 5.56 8.60 -2.28
N ALA A 262 4.46 7.89 -2.55
CA ALA A 262 3.36 8.46 -3.31
C ALA A 262 2.65 9.54 -2.47
N PRO A 263 2.42 10.75 -3.02
CA PRO A 263 1.58 11.75 -2.37
C PRO A 263 0.20 11.16 -2.12
N VAL A 264 -0.37 11.41 -0.93
CA VAL A 264 -1.68 10.88 -0.56
C VAL A 264 -2.79 11.63 -1.27
N LEU A 265 -2.73 12.95 -1.32
CA LEU A 265 -3.74 13.80 -1.97
C LEU A 265 -3.42 13.92 -3.46
N GLN A 266 -4.40 13.66 -4.30
CA GLN A 266 -4.35 13.96 -5.73
C GLN A 266 -4.87 15.38 -5.97
N SER A 267 -4.10 16.16 -6.74
CA SER A 267 -4.45 17.52 -7.19
C SER A 267 -5.50 17.51 -8.29
#